data_AF-A0A1J0ETR3-F1
#
_entry.id   AF-A0A1J0ETR3-F1
#
_cell.length_a   1.000
_cell.length_b   1.000
_cell.length_c   1.000
_cell.angle_alpha   90.00
_cell.angle_beta   90.00
_cell.angle_gamma   90.00
#
_symmetry.space_group_name_H-M   'P 1'
#
loop_
_entity.id
_entity.type
_entity.pdbx_description
1 polymer ?
#
loop_
_entity_poly.entity_id
_entity_poly.type
_entity_poly.pdbx_seq_one_letter_code
_entity_poly.pdbx_strand_id
1 'polypeptide(L)'
;MVEIQMVDGHSTPMLFCDVCGERIEDAGKAAVVFESFRPNGERVKTLHVHKGSIDGKTCHHEADLIIQSGGGTPGWQEWKRYLCDLAHNVAFPASVMVDYDK
;
A
#
# COMPACT_ATOMS: atom_id res chain seq x y z
N MET A 1 2.26 -3.91 5.78
CA MET A 1 3.70 -4.21 5.72
C MET A 1 3.98 -5.34 4.76
N VAL A 2 5.12 -5.28 4.05
CA VAL A 2 5.70 -6.48 3.42
C VAL A 2 6.87 -6.95 4.29
N GLU A 3 6.80 -8.18 4.76
CA GLU A 3 7.81 -8.80 5.62
C GLU A 3 8.40 -10.04 4.94
N ILE A 4 9.66 -10.37 5.23
CA ILE A 4 10.27 -11.63 4.77
C ILE A 4 10.05 -12.70 5.84
N GLN A 5 9.39 -13.80 5.47
CA GLN A 5 9.22 -14.96 6.34
C GLN A 5 9.83 -16.21 5.72
N MET A 6 10.31 -17.14 6.57
CA MET A 6 10.78 -18.46 6.14
C MET A 6 9.60 -19.41 6.00
N VAL A 7 9.37 -19.93 4.80
CA VAL A 7 8.34 -20.94 4.50
C VAL A 7 9.02 -22.09 3.77
N ASP A 8 8.91 -23.31 4.30
CA ASP A 8 9.52 -24.52 3.74
C ASP A 8 11.01 -24.38 3.41
N GLY A 9 11.75 -23.64 4.24
CA GLY A 9 13.18 -23.37 4.04
C GLY A 9 13.50 -22.23 3.08
N HIS A 10 12.50 -21.52 2.55
CA HIS A 10 12.66 -20.42 1.62
C HIS A 10 12.22 -19.07 2.21
N SER A 11 13.07 -18.04 2.07
CA SER A 11 12.71 -16.65 2.38
C SER A 11 11.69 -16.13 1.36
N THR A 12 10.48 -15.81 1.83
CA THR A 12 9.36 -15.40 0.98
C THR A 12 8.77 -14.07 1.48
N PRO A 13 8.53 -13.07 0.61
CA PRO A 13 7.82 -11.87 0.99
C PRO A 13 6.34 -12.17 1.27
N MET A 14 5.84 -11.69 2.40
CA MET A 14 4.49 -11.89 2.89
C MET A 14 3.86 -10.52 3.21
N LEU A 15 2.57 -10.39 2.92
CA LEU A 15 1.82 -9.16 3.16
C LEU A 15 1.10 -9.25 4.52
N PHE A 16 1.28 -8.23 5.34
CA PHE A 16 0.64 -8.05 6.65
C PHE A 16 -0.12 -6.72 6.71
N CYS A 17 -1.20 -6.69 7.46
CA CYS A 17 -1.97 -5.48 7.70
C CYS A 17 -1.24 -4.58 8.71
N ASP A 18 -0.92 -3.34 8.32
CA ASP A 18 -0.28 -2.34 9.17
C ASP A 18 -1.17 -1.87 10.35
N VAL A 19 -2.44 -2.26 10.36
CA VAL A 19 -3.41 -1.88 11.41
C VAL A 19 -3.60 -3.01 12.42
N CYS A 20 -4.02 -4.20 11.99
CA CYS A 20 -4.29 -5.30 12.91
C CYS A 20 -3.12 -6.28 13.08
N GLY A 21 -2.04 -6.13 12.31
CA GLY A 21 -0.86 -6.99 12.35
C GLY A 21 -1.05 -8.38 11.73
N GLU A 22 -2.25 -8.75 11.29
CA GLU A 22 -2.51 -10.06 10.71
C GLU A 22 -2.06 -10.17 9.25
N ARG A 23 -1.76 -11.39 8.82
CA ARG A 23 -1.40 -11.70 7.43
C ARG A 23 -2.59 -11.49 6.50
N ILE A 24 -2.35 -10.84 5.37
CA ILE A 24 -3.33 -10.75 4.28
C ILE A 24 -3.04 -11.85 3.26
N GLU A 25 -3.81 -12.93 3.31
CA GLU A 25 -3.56 -14.14 2.49
C GLU A 25 -4.04 -14.01 1.04
N ASP A 26 -5.04 -13.15 0.81
CA ASP A 26 -5.57 -12.87 -0.53
C ASP A 26 -5.29 -11.42 -0.93
N ALA A 27 -4.47 -11.23 -1.97
CA ALA A 27 -4.17 -9.92 -2.51
C ALA A 27 -5.41 -9.15 -3.01
N GLY A 28 -6.52 -9.82 -3.35
CA GLY A 28 -7.79 -9.18 -3.68
C GLY A 28 -8.49 -8.53 -2.47
N LYS A 29 -8.11 -8.95 -1.27
CA LYS A 29 -8.54 -8.40 0.02
C LYS A 29 -7.59 -7.35 0.57
N ALA A 30 -6.61 -6.88 -0.20
CA ALA A 30 -5.60 -5.92 0.22
C ALA A 30 -5.75 -4.56 -0.48
N ALA A 31 -5.46 -3.49 0.27
CA ALA A 31 -5.39 -2.11 -0.22
C ALA A 31 -4.13 -1.42 0.32
N VAL A 32 -3.68 -0.39 -0.38
CA VAL A 32 -2.69 0.57 0.11
C VAL A 32 -3.41 1.89 0.36
N VAL A 33 -3.30 2.40 1.58
CA VAL A 33 -3.75 3.72 1.98
C VAL A 33 -2.53 4.61 2.14
N PHE A 34 -2.56 5.81 1.59
CA PHE A 34 -1.42 6.73 1.56
C PHE A 34 -1.86 8.18 1.73
N GLU A 35 -0.92 9.04 2.07
CA GLU A 35 -1.17 10.48 2.11
C GLU A 35 -1.19 11.07 0.69
N SER A 36 -2.33 11.64 0.30
CA SER A 36 -2.54 12.34 -0.96
C SER A 36 -2.05 13.79 -0.89
N PHE A 37 -1.61 14.30 -2.04
CA PHE A 37 -1.28 15.73 -2.28
C PHE A 37 -0.09 16.26 -1.48
N ARG A 38 1.11 15.85 -1.89
CA ARG A 38 2.39 16.39 -1.39
C ARG A 38 3.21 16.95 -2.56
N PRO A 39 4.13 17.91 -2.32
CA PRO A 39 5.06 18.37 -3.34
C PRO A 39 5.83 17.21 -3.97
N ASN A 40 6.11 17.29 -5.27
CA ASN A 40 6.86 16.27 -6.00
C ASN A 40 8.20 15.96 -5.30
N GLY A 41 8.46 14.67 -5.06
CA GLY A 41 9.69 14.18 -4.44
C GLY A 41 9.62 13.96 -2.92
N GLU A 42 8.52 14.33 -2.26
CA GLU A 42 8.32 13.97 -0.84
C GLU A 42 7.96 12.49 -0.70
N ARG A 43 8.59 11.82 0.28
CA ARG A 43 8.21 10.48 0.69
C ARG A 43 6.94 10.55 1.52
N VAL A 44 5.90 9.86 1.07
CA VAL A 44 4.62 9.78 1.79
C VAL A 44 4.52 8.49 2.60
N LYS A 45 3.78 8.54 3.69
CA LYS A 45 3.44 7.35 4.47
C LYS A 45 2.49 6.47 3.64
N THR A 46 2.78 5.18 3.60
CA THR A 46 1.93 4.15 2.98
C THR A 46 1.59 3.08 4.02
N LEU A 47 0.33 2.66 4.08
CA LEU A 47 -0.19 1.61 4.93
C LEU A 47 -0.81 0.54 4.05
N HIS A 48 -0.42 -0.71 4.24
CA HIS A 48 -1.01 -1.88 3.60
C HIS A 48 -2.04 -2.46 4.54
N VAL A 49 -3.28 -2.60 4.09
CA VAL A 49 -4.41 -2.95 4.95
C VAL A 49 -5.37 -3.90 4.28
N HIS A 50 -6.22 -4.54 5.09
CA HIS A 50 -7.39 -5.21 4.58
C HIS A 50 -8.31 -4.19 3.87
N LYS A 51 -8.74 -4.54 2.65
CA LYS A 51 -9.59 -3.73 1.79
C LYS A 51 -11.03 -3.76 2.29
N GLY A 52 -11.56 -2.62 2.73
CA GLY A 52 -12.94 -2.52 3.22
C GLY A 52 -13.19 -3.27 4.54
N SER A 53 -14.47 -3.48 4.88
CA SER A 53 -14.85 -4.30 6.03
C SER A 53 -14.88 -5.78 5.67
N ILE A 54 -13.72 -6.42 5.70
CA ILE A 54 -13.62 -7.87 5.48
C ILE A 54 -13.61 -8.56 6.84
N ASP A 55 -14.47 -9.56 7.01
CA ASP A 55 -14.54 -10.40 8.21
C ASP A 55 -14.77 -9.60 9.51
N GLY A 56 -15.50 -8.48 9.43
CA GLY A 56 -15.79 -7.60 10.57
C GLY A 56 -14.67 -6.63 10.94
N LYS A 57 -13.57 -6.60 10.20
CA LYS A 57 -12.41 -5.73 10.46
C LYS A 57 -12.49 -4.42 9.68
N THR A 58 -12.34 -3.29 10.35
CA THR A 58 -12.42 -1.94 9.78
C THR A 58 -11.04 -1.35 9.42
N CYS A 59 -10.06 -2.19 9.08
CA CYS A 59 -8.66 -1.77 8.92
C CYS A 59 -8.45 -0.65 7.89
N HIS A 60 -9.23 -0.62 6.80
CA HIS A 60 -9.16 0.47 5.84
C HIS A 60 -9.55 1.81 6.47
N HIS A 61 -10.68 1.83 7.18
CA HIS A 61 -11.17 3.03 7.84
C HIS A 61 -10.20 3.52 8.92
N GLU A 62 -9.63 2.60 9.69
CA GLU A 62 -8.60 2.92 10.69
C GLU A 62 -7.33 3.49 10.06
N ALA A 63 -6.91 2.98 8.90
CA ALA A 63 -5.81 3.56 8.15
C ALA A 63 -6.09 4.98 7.66
N ASP A 64 -7.32 5.26 7.19
CA ASP A 64 -7.73 6.62 6.83
C ASP A 64 -7.59 7.57 8.02
N LEU A 65 -8.06 7.15 9.20
CA LEU A 65 -7.94 7.92 10.45
C LEU A 65 -6.47 8.12 10.85
N ILE A 66 -5.60 7.13 10.65
CA ILE A 66 -4.16 7.26 10.92
C ILE A 66 -3.55 8.33 10.03
N ILE A 67 -3.86 8.37 8.73
CA ILE A 67 -3.36 9.41 7.82
C ILE A 67 -3.88 10.79 8.23
N GLN A 68 -5.18 10.91 8.52
CA GLN A 68 -5.82 12.16 8.95
C GLN A 68 -5.22 12.70 10.25
N SER A 69 -4.93 11.82 11.22
CA SER A 69 -4.30 12.21 12.49
C SER A 69 -2.89 12.80 12.32
N GLY A 70 -2.22 12.46 11.22
CA GLY A 70 -0.94 13.05 10.81
C GLY A 70 -1.07 14.38 10.05
N GLY A 71 -2.28 14.89 9.88
CA GLY A 71 -2.56 16.10 9.09
C GLY A 71 -2.65 15.86 7.58
N GLY A 72 -2.61 14.60 7.13
CA GLY A 72 -2.67 14.21 5.72
C GLY A 72 -4.10 14.03 5.20
N THR A 73 -4.27 14.07 3.89
CA THR A 73 -5.52 13.66 3.22
C THR A 73 -5.38 12.21 2.72
N PRO A 74 -6.19 11.25 3.19
CA PRO A 74 -6.04 9.85 2.76
C PRO A 74 -6.45 9.68 1.29
N GLY A 75 -5.62 8.97 0.54
CA GLY A 75 -5.95 8.33 -0.74
C GLY A 75 -5.72 6.83 -0.62
N TRP A 76 -6.27 6.07 -1.55
CA TRP A 76 -6.09 4.62 -1.53
C TRP A 76 -6.11 4.01 -2.92
N GLN A 77 -5.57 2.79 -2.99
CA GLN A 77 -5.53 1.98 -4.20
C GLN A 77 -5.55 0.49 -3.85
N GLU A 78 -6.09 -0.34 -4.75
CA GLU A 78 -5.98 -1.80 -4.60
C GLU A 78 -4.53 -2.26 -4.67
N TRP A 79 -4.15 -3.22 -3.81
CA TRP A 79 -2.77 -3.69 -3.71
C TRP A 79 -2.20 -4.23 -5.04
N LYS A 80 -2.98 -5.02 -5.78
CA LYS A 80 -2.55 -5.58 -7.06
C LYS A 80 -2.24 -4.48 -8.07
N ARG A 81 -3.08 -3.44 -8.13
CA ARG A 81 -2.87 -2.31 -9.03
C ARG A 81 -1.65 -1.48 -8.60
N TYR A 82 -1.48 -1.24 -7.30
CA TYR A 82 -0.31 -0.57 -6.74
C TYR A 82 0.99 -1.29 -7.13
N LEU A 83 1.04 -2.63 -7.05
CA LEU A 83 2.20 -3.41 -7.48
C LEU A 83 2.46 -3.32 -8.99
N CYS A 84 1.40 -3.35 -9.82
CA CYS A 84 1.55 -3.16 -11.27
C CYS A 84 2.13 -1.79 -11.60
N ASP A 85 1.61 -0.74 -10.98
CA ASP A 85 2.08 0.63 -11.21
C ASP A 85 3.52 0.79 -10.68
N LEU A 86 3.85 0.21 -9.52
CA LEU A 86 5.21 0.19 -9.00
C LEU A 86 6.18 -0.56 -9.94
N ALA A 87 5.81 -1.74 -10.41
CA ALA A 87 6.62 -2.52 -11.33
C ALA A 87 6.84 -1.80 -12.67
N HIS A 88 5.80 -1.13 -13.18
CA HIS A 88 5.90 -0.26 -14.34
C HIS A 88 6.91 0.86 -14.09
N ASN A 89 6.77 1.59 -12.97
CA ASN A 89 7.58 2.76 -12.66
C ASN A 89 9.04 2.44 -12.32
N VAL A 90 9.34 1.28 -11.72
CA VAL A 90 10.72 0.87 -11.40
C VAL A 90 11.57 0.66 -12.67
N ALA A 91 10.94 0.34 -13.80
CA ALA A 91 11.64 0.19 -15.08
C ALA A 91 11.97 1.52 -15.77
N PHE A 92 11.46 2.66 -15.26
CA PHE A 92 11.65 3.98 -15.86
C PHE A 92 12.24 4.98 -14.87
N PRO A 93 13.26 5.77 -15.27
CA PRO A 93 13.65 6.94 -14.50
C PRO A 93 12.46 7.89 -14.34
N ALA A 94 12.30 8.54 -13.19
CA ALA A 94 11.18 9.46 -12.94
C ALA A 94 11.03 10.57 -13.99
N SER A 95 12.13 10.97 -14.63
CA SER A 95 12.14 11.93 -15.74
C SER A 95 11.42 11.44 -17.00
N VAL A 96 11.30 10.13 -17.21
CA VAL A 96 10.65 9.51 -18.37
C VAL A 96 9.14 9.33 -18.15
N MET A 97 8.69 9.23 -16.90
CA MET A 97 7.26 9.05 -16.56
C MET A 97 6.42 10.31 -16.87
N VAL A 98 6.99 11.51 -16.73
CA VAL A 98 6.27 12.79 -16.92
C VAL A 98 5.84 13.03 -18.38
N ASP A 99 6.54 12.42 -19.34
CA ASP A 99 6.22 12.56 -20.77
C ASP A 99 5.34 11.44 -21.32
N TYR A 100 5.19 10.32 -20.60
CA TYR A 100 4.36 9.18 -21.02
C TYR A 100 2.86 9.37 -20.68
N ASP A 101 2.55 10.14 -19.62
CA ASP A 101 1.18 10.44 -19.18
C ASP A 101 0.52 11.62 -19.94
N LYS A 102 1.12 12.09 -21.04
CA LYS A 102 0.54 13.09 -21.96
C LYS A 102 -0.03 12.44 -23.21
#